data_AF-A0A9D9M2U3-F1
#
_entry.id   AF-A0A9D9M2U3-F1
#
_cell.length_a   1.000
_cell.length_b   1.000
_cell.length_c   1.000
_cell.angle_alpha   90.00
_cell.angle_beta   90.00
_cell.angle_gamma   90.00
#
_symmetry.space_group_name_H-M   'P 1'
#
loop_
_entity.id
_entity.type
_entity.pdbx_description
1 polymer ?
#
loop_
_entity_poly.entity_id
_entity_poly.type
_entity_poly.pdbx_seq_one_letter_code
_entity_poly.pdbx_strand_id
1 'polypeptide(L)'
;MRFFVLICLTFFVFTFAGCVSDKQSDKLEKEIPAEQEITETANSDAQTETLTQQKKSILSESESEKTEEEKIPQSFAEKVFLSYQKAYPDKNISYYNNGNDWVISLNNKEFCWADGRLLPKDKADKFSDYDPQQIYPYTGKPRNPAEYTKEKIALLKQKGTQEALQKEKPVDESFIIELLGVKNRIITEEKIVKSQLLGHRLNIHKYIKDKISTISNEIESLAAKDKEIADFIKTVYETSGYNWRTIDGTNERRSCHSYGIAIDVLIKNNKKTTYWEWERVWNPDWMLVPQKRLWTPPEAVIKSFEKQGFVWGGTWDEYDTMHFEYRPELIELGKLMQD
;
A
#
# COMPACT_ATOMS: atom_id res chain seq x y z
N MET A 1 -7.85 -34.91 -26.09
CA MET A 1 -9.28 -34.64 -26.29
C MET A 1 -9.49 -33.13 -26.36
N ARG A 2 -9.78 -32.61 -27.56
CA ARG A 2 -10.13 -31.21 -27.81
C ARG A 2 -11.64 -31.07 -27.66
N PHE A 3 -12.13 -30.13 -26.86
CA PHE A 3 -13.52 -29.69 -26.92
C PHE A 3 -13.56 -28.22 -27.32
N PHE A 4 -14.02 -28.01 -28.55
CA PHE A 4 -14.56 -26.77 -29.08
C PHE A 4 -15.88 -26.48 -28.36
N VAL A 5 -16.12 -25.23 -27.94
CA VAL A 5 -17.47 -24.71 -27.76
C VAL A 5 -17.56 -23.35 -28.45
N LEU A 6 -18.59 -23.26 -29.27
CA LEU A 6 -18.91 -22.26 -30.27
C LEU A 6 -19.91 -21.24 -29.69
N ILE A 7 -19.58 -19.96 -29.86
CA ILE A 7 -20.42 -18.78 -30.20
C ILE A 7 -21.88 -18.73 -29.66
N CYS A 8 -22.20 -17.61 -28.98
CA CYS A 8 -23.44 -16.86 -29.21
C CYS A 8 -23.20 -15.37 -28.99
N LEU A 9 -23.01 -14.62 -30.09
CA LEU A 9 -23.15 -13.16 -30.15
C LEU A 9 -24.66 -12.85 -30.22
N THR A 10 -25.13 -11.94 -29.36
CA THR A 10 -26.39 -11.22 -29.59
C THR A 10 -26.08 -9.76 -29.82
N PHE A 11 -26.40 -9.31 -31.03
CA PHE A 11 -26.42 -7.92 -31.46
C PHE A 11 -27.63 -7.22 -30.83
N PHE A 12 -27.44 -6.04 -30.25
CA PHE A 12 -28.50 -5.06 -30.10
C PHE A 12 -28.14 -3.82 -30.90
N VAL A 13 -28.95 -3.57 -31.93
CA VAL A 13 -28.96 -2.37 -32.77
C VAL A 13 -29.95 -1.41 -32.12
N PHE A 14 -29.54 -0.17 -31.86
CA PHE A 14 -30.46 0.95 -31.74
C PHE A 14 -29.89 2.15 -32.50
N THR A 15 -30.65 2.61 -33.49
CA THR A 15 -30.42 3.80 -34.28
C THR A 15 -31.25 4.98 -33.77
N PHE A 16 -30.56 6.10 -33.57
CA PHE A 16 -30.89 7.51 -33.83
C PHE A 16 -32.25 8.14 -33.45
N ALA A 17 -32.16 9.21 -32.62
CA ALA A 17 -32.61 10.59 -32.86
C ALA A 17 -31.97 11.44 -31.72
N GLY A 18 -31.36 12.62 -31.87
CA GLY A 18 -31.52 13.69 -32.84
C GLY A 18 -32.13 14.91 -32.14
N CYS A 19 -31.33 15.82 -31.57
CA CYS A 19 -31.63 17.26 -31.52
C CYS A 19 -30.43 18.10 -31.04
N VAL A 20 -30.21 19.19 -31.78
CA VAL A 20 -29.22 20.25 -31.65
C VAL A 20 -29.96 21.52 -31.25
N SER A 21 -29.32 22.35 -30.40
CA SER A 21 -29.34 23.84 -30.25
C SER A 21 -29.19 24.15 -28.74
N ASP A 22 -28.56 25.22 -28.26
CA ASP A 22 -28.02 26.44 -28.86
C ASP A 22 -26.92 27.01 -27.95
N LYS A 23 -26.10 27.89 -28.54
CA LYS A 23 -25.09 28.73 -27.87
C LYS A 23 -25.77 29.83 -27.05
N GLN A 24 -25.22 30.16 -25.88
CA GLN A 24 -25.00 31.57 -25.54
C GLN A 24 -23.92 31.76 -24.47
N SER A 25 -23.01 32.66 -24.80
CA SER A 25 -21.94 33.23 -23.99
C SER A 25 -22.49 34.26 -23.00
N ASP A 26 -21.86 34.40 -21.83
CA ASP A 26 -21.65 35.74 -21.28
C ASP A 26 -20.36 35.84 -20.45
N LYS A 27 -19.61 36.89 -20.77
CA LYS A 27 -18.45 37.42 -20.05
C LYS A 27 -18.97 38.36 -18.97
N LEU A 28 -18.32 38.39 -17.80
CA LEU A 28 -18.25 39.59 -16.97
C LEU A 28 -16.90 39.63 -16.25
N GLU A 29 -16.14 40.68 -16.57
CA GLU A 29 -14.89 41.08 -15.92
C GLU A 29 -15.16 41.89 -14.65
N LYS A 30 -14.27 41.69 -13.67
CA LYS A 30 -13.62 42.63 -12.73
C LYS A 30 -14.41 43.82 -12.18
N GLU A 31 -14.28 44.03 -10.87
CA GLU A 31 -13.69 45.27 -10.32
C GLU A 31 -13.26 45.12 -8.85
N ILE A 32 -12.08 45.69 -8.54
CA ILE A 32 -11.45 45.87 -7.22
C ILE A 32 -11.39 47.39 -6.99
N PRO A 33 -11.69 47.91 -5.78
CA PRO A 33 -11.12 49.18 -5.31
C PRO A 33 -10.31 48.93 -4.03
N ALA A 34 -8.99 49.16 -4.00
CA ALA A 34 -8.26 50.44 -3.97
C ALA A 34 -8.38 51.19 -2.63
N GLU A 35 -7.23 51.26 -1.96
CA GLU A 35 -6.91 51.95 -0.71
C GLU A 35 -7.15 53.47 -0.79
N GLN A 36 -7.58 54.07 0.33
CA GLN A 36 -7.36 55.49 0.59
C GLN A 36 -6.90 55.73 2.03
N GLU A 37 -5.71 56.33 2.09
CA GLU A 37 -4.98 56.88 3.21
C GLU A 37 -5.62 58.21 3.67
N ILE A 38 -5.90 58.38 4.97
CA ILE A 38 -6.21 59.70 5.56
C ILE A 38 -5.49 59.84 6.90
N THR A 39 -4.88 61.01 7.04
CA THR A 39 -3.91 61.52 7.99
C THR A 39 -4.37 61.71 9.43
N GLU A 40 -3.41 61.56 10.35
CA GLU A 40 -3.49 61.86 11.78
C GLU A 40 -3.85 63.32 12.11
N THR A 41 -4.71 63.53 13.10
CA THR A 41 -4.54 64.62 14.09
C THR A 41 -4.98 64.11 15.47
N ALA A 42 -4.17 64.43 16.48
CA ALA A 42 -4.20 63.87 17.83
C ALA A 42 -5.29 64.47 18.74
N ASN A 43 -5.88 63.64 19.62
CA ASN A 43 -6.09 64.02 21.03
C ASN A 43 -6.34 62.82 21.98
N SER A 44 -5.39 62.66 22.92
CA SER A 44 -5.49 62.28 24.34
C SER A 44 -6.07 60.92 24.80
N ASP A 45 -5.16 60.00 25.11
CA ASP A 45 -4.81 59.52 26.47
C ASP A 45 -5.85 58.88 27.41
N ALA A 46 -6.99 58.41 26.91
CA ALA A 46 -7.90 57.54 27.70
C ALA A 46 -8.30 56.22 27.02
N GLN A 47 -7.88 55.99 25.77
CA GLN A 47 -8.18 54.76 25.01
C GLN A 47 -7.05 53.73 25.01
N THR A 48 -5.85 54.10 25.45
CA THR A 48 -4.66 53.24 25.43
C THR A 48 -4.63 52.18 26.53
N GLU A 49 -5.30 52.39 27.67
CA GLU A 49 -5.37 51.38 28.73
C GLU A 49 -6.45 50.31 28.47
N THR A 50 -7.59 50.68 27.88
CA THR A 50 -8.69 49.75 27.56
C THR A 50 -8.33 48.83 26.38
N LEU A 51 -7.62 49.35 25.36
CA LEU A 51 -7.11 48.56 24.25
C LEU A 51 -6.02 47.57 24.70
N THR A 52 -5.21 47.92 25.70
CA THR A 52 -4.14 47.03 26.19
C THR A 52 -4.69 45.87 27.03
N GLN A 53 -5.81 46.07 27.73
CA GLN A 53 -6.50 45.03 28.51
C GLN A 53 -7.33 44.09 27.61
N GLN A 54 -8.01 44.62 26.59
CA GLN A 54 -8.68 43.79 25.57
C GLN A 54 -7.68 43.01 24.71
N LYS A 55 -6.52 43.60 24.35
CA LYS A 55 -5.48 42.89 23.61
C LYS A 55 -4.81 41.80 24.48
N LYS A 56 -4.73 41.96 25.81
CA LYS A 56 -4.28 40.91 26.73
C LYS A 56 -5.29 39.79 26.92
N SER A 57 -6.59 40.08 26.95
CA SER A 57 -7.63 39.03 27.04
C SER A 57 -7.77 38.24 25.74
N ILE A 58 -7.66 38.92 24.59
CA ILE A 58 -7.65 38.29 23.26
C ILE A 58 -6.36 37.48 23.04
N LEU A 59 -5.20 37.94 23.55
CA LEU A 59 -3.97 37.14 23.54
C LEU A 59 -4.06 35.91 24.46
N SER A 60 -4.72 36.02 25.63
CA SER A 60 -4.87 34.89 26.57
C SER A 60 -5.93 33.86 26.16
N GLU A 61 -6.92 34.24 25.35
CA GLU A 61 -7.90 33.30 24.78
C GLU A 61 -7.38 32.66 23.47
N SER A 62 -6.49 33.34 22.72
CA SER A 62 -5.80 32.76 21.56
C SER A 62 -4.66 31.79 21.90
N GLU A 63 -4.24 31.71 23.16
CA GLU A 63 -3.28 30.69 23.65
C GLU A 63 -3.95 29.38 24.10
N SER A 64 -5.28 29.24 23.92
CA SER A 64 -6.02 28.02 24.27
C SER A 64 -6.39 27.12 23.09
N GLU A 65 -6.19 27.57 21.84
CA GLU A 65 -6.10 26.65 20.69
C GLU A 65 -4.67 26.10 20.65
N LYS A 66 -4.45 25.05 21.44
CA LYS A 66 -3.32 24.15 21.21
C LYS A 66 -3.47 23.60 19.79
N THR A 67 -2.73 24.18 18.85
CA THR A 67 -2.13 23.41 17.77
C THR A 67 -1.56 22.14 18.40
N GLU A 68 -2.15 20.99 18.07
CA GLU A 68 -1.44 19.72 18.22
C GLU A 68 -0.16 19.86 17.39
N GLU A 69 0.93 20.27 18.03
CA GLU A 69 2.26 19.95 17.54
C GLU A 69 2.25 18.44 17.31
N GLU A 70 2.23 18.03 16.04
CA GLU A 70 2.25 16.63 15.62
C GLU A 70 3.54 16.04 16.21
N LYS A 71 3.45 15.44 17.40
CA LYS A 71 4.59 14.85 18.09
C LYS A 71 5.20 13.83 17.15
N ILE A 72 6.45 14.07 16.77
CA ILE A 72 7.20 13.13 15.93
C ILE A 72 7.23 11.79 16.67
N PRO A 73 6.70 10.70 16.07
CA PRO A 73 6.71 9.38 16.68
C PRO A 73 8.13 8.95 17.03
N GLN A 74 8.37 8.57 18.28
CA GLN A 74 9.73 8.38 18.80
C GLN A 74 10.19 6.93 18.69
N SER A 75 9.28 5.97 18.78
CA SER A 75 9.63 4.53 18.74
C SER A 75 9.22 3.87 17.42
N PHE A 76 9.91 2.77 17.06
CA PHE A 76 9.55 2.00 15.87
C PHE A 76 8.10 1.48 15.93
N ALA A 77 7.66 0.97 17.09
CA ALA A 77 6.29 0.51 17.29
C ALA A 77 5.25 1.62 17.06
N GLU A 78 5.52 2.81 17.58
CA GLU A 78 4.66 3.99 17.37
C GLU A 78 4.59 4.37 15.88
N LYS A 79 5.74 4.39 15.19
CA LYS A 79 5.80 4.64 13.73
C LYS A 79 5.00 3.60 12.95
N VAL A 80 5.06 2.32 13.33
CA VAL A 80 4.24 1.26 12.72
C VAL A 80 2.75 1.53 12.94
N PHE A 81 2.33 1.91 14.14
CA PHE A 81 0.90 2.14 14.41
C PHE A 81 0.37 3.40 13.75
N LEU A 82 1.17 4.48 13.71
CA LEU A 82 0.84 5.65 12.93
C LEU A 82 0.75 5.32 11.43
N SER A 83 1.62 4.45 10.92
CA SER A 83 1.58 4.07 9.50
C SER A 83 0.30 3.33 9.14
N TYR A 84 -0.20 2.43 10.01
CA TYR A 84 -1.52 1.82 9.84
C TYR A 84 -2.65 2.84 9.89
N GLN A 85 -2.62 3.79 10.84
CA GLN A 85 -3.65 4.82 10.93
C GLN A 85 -3.70 5.71 9.68
N LYS A 86 -2.53 6.14 9.16
CA LYS A 86 -2.43 6.96 7.94
C LYS A 86 -2.82 6.18 6.68
N ALA A 87 -2.48 4.90 6.60
CA ALA A 87 -2.70 4.07 5.42
C ALA A 87 -4.15 3.60 5.22
N TYR A 88 -4.95 3.56 6.29
CA TYR A 88 -6.32 3.05 6.29
C TYR A 88 -7.30 4.05 6.92
N PRO A 89 -7.50 5.23 6.31
CA PRO A 89 -8.28 6.33 6.91
C PRO A 89 -9.78 6.03 7.05
N ASP A 90 -10.29 5.04 6.32
CA ASP A 90 -11.68 4.56 6.41
C ASP A 90 -11.87 3.51 7.52
N LYS A 91 -10.79 3.05 8.16
CA LYS A 91 -10.82 2.09 9.26
C LYS A 91 -10.77 2.82 10.59
N ASN A 92 -11.55 2.34 11.55
CA ASN A 92 -11.51 2.87 12.91
C ASN A 92 -10.25 2.37 13.63
N ILE A 93 -9.13 3.04 13.36
CA ILE A 93 -7.81 2.76 13.93
C ILE A 93 -7.42 3.88 14.88
N SER A 94 -7.13 3.50 16.12
CA SER A 94 -6.47 4.35 17.10
C SER A 94 -5.33 3.58 17.75
N TYR A 95 -4.41 4.27 18.40
CA TYR A 95 -3.35 3.62 19.15
C TYR A 95 -2.97 4.45 20.37
N TYR A 96 -2.43 3.78 21.38
CA TYR A 96 -2.03 4.41 22.62
C TYR A 96 -0.93 3.60 23.29
N ASN A 97 -0.17 4.23 24.19
CA ASN A 97 0.78 3.53 25.05
C ASN A 97 0.09 3.21 26.38
N ASN A 98 0.13 1.96 26.83
CA ASN A 98 -0.54 1.52 28.06
C ASN A 98 0.35 1.60 29.32
N GLY A 99 1.55 2.18 29.20
CA GLY A 99 2.57 2.25 30.24
C GLY A 99 3.64 1.16 30.15
N ASN A 100 3.38 0.05 29.45
CA ASN A 100 4.33 -1.04 29.24
C ASN A 100 4.73 -1.19 27.77
N ASP A 101 3.76 -1.18 26.86
CA ASP A 101 4.01 -1.23 25.42
C ASP A 101 2.89 -0.48 24.65
N TRP A 102 3.08 -0.38 23.34
CA TRP A 102 2.11 0.19 22.42
C TRP A 102 0.97 -0.79 22.15
N VAL A 103 -0.24 -0.23 22.09
CA VAL A 103 -1.47 -0.94 21.71
C VAL A 103 -2.12 -0.23 20.53
N ILE A 104 -2.50 -0.98 19.50
CA ILE A 104 -3.35 -0.52 18.40
C ILE A 104 -4.76 -1.09 18.57
N SER A 105 -5.76 -0.23 18.46
CA SER A 105 -7.18 -0.60 18.49
C SER A 105 -7.75 -0.50 17.08
N LEU A 106 -8.40 -1.56 16.64
CA LEU A 106 -9.08 -1.65 15.35
C LEU A 106 -10.49 -2.21 15.60
N ASN A 107 -11.53 -1.43 15.26
CA ASN A 107 -12.93 -1.82 15.51
C ASN A 107 -13.19 -2.23 16.98
N ASN A 108 -12.59 -1.51 17.94
CA ASN A 108 -12.62 -1.82 19.38
C ASN A 108 -11.94 -3.14 19.79
N LYS A 109 -11.16 -3.76 18.90
CA LYS A 109 -10.28 -4.89 19.24
C LYS A 109 -8.86 -4.40 19.38
N GLU A 110 -8.22 -4.80 20.46
CA GLU A 110 -6.90 -4.31 20.82
C GLU A 110 -5.82 -5.36 20.52
N PHE A 111 -4.73 -4.89 19.93
CA PHE A 111 -3.56 -5.67 19.58
C PHE A 111 -2.33 -5.00 20.17
N CYS A 112 -1.56 -5.75 20.95
CA CYS A 112 -0.30 -5.30 21.54
C CYS A 112 0.83 -5.45 20.53
N TRP A 113 1.74 -4.48 20.54
CA TRP A 113 3.06 -4.68 19.97
C TRP A 113 3.82 -5.74 20.79
N ALA A 114 4.55 -6.62 20.11
CA ALA A 114 5.43 -7.60 20.75
C ALA A 114 6.58 -7.98 19.80
N ASP A 115 7.64 -7.17 19.77
CA ASP A 115 8.88 -7.44 19.02
C ASP A 115 8.61 -7.76 17.52
N GLY A 116 7.99 -6.83 16.79
CA GLY A 116 7.63 -7.07 15.38
C GLY A 116 6.32 -7.83 15.19
N ARG A 117 5.57 -8.06 16.27
CA ARG A 117 4.27 -8.73 16.24
C ARG A 117 3.12 -7.80 16.64
N LEU A 118 1.98 -7.91 15.96
CA LEU A 118 0.69 -7.38 16.40
C LEU A 118 -0.16 -8.54 16.90
N LEU A 119 -0.29 -8.68 18.22
CA LEU A 119 -0.95 -9.82 18.84
C LEU A 119 -2.17 -9.39 19.66
N PRO A 120 -3.29 -10.13 19.62
CA PRO A 120 -4.34 -10.00 20.62
C PRO A 120 -3.80 -10.06 22.06
N LYS A 121 -4.44 -9.35 22.99
CA LYS A 121 -3.99 -9.26 24.40
C LYS A 121 -3.74 -10.63 25.05
N ASP A 122 -4.58 -11.63 24.77
CA ASP A 122 -4.48 -13.00 25.31
C ASP A 122 -3.30 -13.80 24.74
N LYS A 123 -2.64 -13.30 23.68
CA LYS A 123 -1.46 -13.90 23.04
C LYS A 123 -0.17 -13.10 23.27
N ALA A 124 -0.26 -11.87 23.76
CA ALA A 124 0.89 -10.98 23.91
C ALA A 124 2.00 -11.57 24.79
N ASP A 125 1.64 -12.22 25.91
CA ASP A 125 2.61 -12.87 26.81
C ASP A 125 3.28 -14.11 26.21
N LYS A 126 2.73 -14.65 25.12
CA LYS A 126 3.21 -15.83 24.40
C LYS A 126 3.74 -15.47 23.00
N PHE A 127 4.23 -14.24 22.82
CA PHE A 127 4.69 -13.77 21.52
C PHE A 127 5.76 -14.65 20.88
N SER A 128 6.58 -15.33 21.70
CA SER A 128 7.62 -16.26 21.25
C SER A 128 7.08 -17.51 20.57
N ASP A 129 5.77 -17.81 20.66
CA ASP A 129 5.13 -18.91 19.93
C ASP A 129 4.80 -18.52 18.47
N TYR A 130 5.00 -17.26 18.10
CA TYR A 130 4.69 -16.72 16.77
C TYR A 130 5.92 -16.14 16.08
N ASP A 131 5.97 -16.20 14.76
CA ASP A 131 6.96 -15.45 13.98
C ASP A 131 6.50 -14.00 13.77
N PRO A 132 7.43 -13.02 13.63
CA PRO A 132 7.10 -11.63 13.36
C PRO A 132 6.33 -11.47 12.05
N GLN A 133 5.41 -10.49 11.98
CA GLN A 133 4.82 -10.13 10.70
C GLN A 133 5.86 -9.46 9.80
N GLN A 134 5.65 -9.51 8.48
CA GLN A 134 6.46 -8.78 7.49
C GLN A 134 6.14 -7.28 7.54
N ILE A 135 6.74 -6.61 8.54
CA ILE A 135 6.67 -5.17 8.77
C ILE A 135 8.06 -4.60 8.56
N TYR A 136 8.20 -3.77 7.55
CA TYR A 136 9.45 -3.13 7.16
C TYR A 136 9.16 -1.80 6.47
N PRO A 137 10.04 -0.78 6.58
CA PRO A 137 9.87 0.46 5.84
C PRO A 137 10.10 0.22 4.35
N TYR A 138 9.06 0.36 3.54
CA TYR A 138 9.17 0.23 2.09
C TYR A 138 9.73 1.52 1.48
N THR A 139 10.89 1.42 0.82
CA THR A 139 11.57 2.58 0.20
C THR A 139 11.44 2.62 -1.33
N GLY A 140 10.91 1.55 -1.94
CA GLY A 140 10.91 1.37 -3.40
C GLY A 140 12.30 1.20 -4.03
N LYS A 141 13.38 1.17 -3.22
CA LYS A 141 14.74 0.99 -3.72
C LYS A 141 14.97 -0.47 -4.09
N PRO A 142 15.55 -0.77 -5.27
CA PRO A 142 15.96 -2.12 -5.59
C PRO A 142 17.00 -2.65 -4.60
N ARG A 143 17.03 -3.97 -4.42
CA ARG A 143 18.05 -4.63 -3.62
C ARG A 143 19.45 -4.41 -4.20
N ASN A 144 20.45 -4.33 -3.32
CA ASN A 144 21.87 -4.25 -3.70
C ASN A 144 22.69 -5.40 -3.08
N PRO A 145 22.79 -6.56 -3.76
CA PRO A 145 23.53 -7.71 -3.22
C PRO A 145 25.02 -7.47 -3.03
N ALA A 146 25.59 -6.45 -3.68
CA ALA A 146 27.00 -6.09 -3.51
C ALA A 146 27.30 -5.54 -2.11
N GLU A 147 26.29 -5.05 -1.40
CA GLU A 147 26.40 -4.52 -0.03
C GLU A 147 26.07 -5.57 1.04
N TYR A 148 25.70 -6.80 0.67
CA TYR A 148 25.34 -7.82 1.65
C TYR A 148 26.56 -8.28 2.44
N THR A 149 26.43 -8.26 3.77
CA THR A 149 27.44 -8.84 4.66
C THR A 149 27.45 -10.36 4.56
N LYS A 150 28.52 -11.00 5.04
CA LYS A 150 28.64 -12.47 5.07
C LYS A 150 27.53 -13.10 5.91
N GLU A 151 27.15 -12.45 7.01
CA GLU A 151 26.11 -12.87 7.93
C GLU A 151 24.74 -12.83 7.24
N LYS A 152 24.44 -11.74 6.51
CA LYS A 152 23.20 -11.62 5.72
C LYS A 152 23.12 -12.71 4.65
N ILE A 153 24.21 -12.96 3.94
CA ILE A 153 24.27 -14.02 2.92
C ILE A 153 24.02 -15.40 3.56
N ALA A 154 24.64 -15.69 4.71
CA ALA A 154 24.44 -16.94 5.43
C ALA A 154 22.98 -17.12 5.88
N LEU A 155 22.34 -16.06 6.38
CA LEU A 155 20.92 -16.07 6.75
C LEU A 155 20.02 -16.35 5.53
N LEU A 156 20.24 -15.65 4.41
CA LEU A 156 19.45 -15.85 3.20
C LEU A 156 19.63 -17.26 2.63
N LYS A 157 20.83 -17.85 2.70
CA LYS A 157 21.07 -19.23 2.24
C LYS A 157 20.19 -20.25 2.97
N GLN A 158 19.91 -20.03 4.25
CA GLN A 158 19.08 -20.93 5.06
C GLN A 158 17.60 -20.88 4.66
N LYS A 159 17.10 -19.77 4.12
CA LYS A 159 15.67 -19.64 3.77
C LYS A 159 15.22 -20.69 2.77
N GLY A 160 14.02 -21.25 2.95
CA GLY A 160 13.47 -22.29 2.08
C GLY A 160 14.17 -23.65 2.17
N THR A 161 15.13 -23.83 3.09
CA THR A 161 15.68 -25.17 3.40
C THR A 161 14.73 -25.91 4.34
N GLN A 162 14.69 -27.24 4.25
CA GLN A 162 13.85 -28.06 5.15
C GLN A 162 14.13 -27.78 6.63
N GLU A 163 15.40 -27.56 7.00
CA GLU A 163 15.77 -27.21 8.37
C GLU A 163 15.19 -25.85 8.81
N ALA A 164 15.23 -24.84 7.94
CA ALA A 164 14.64 -23.55 8.25
C ALA A 164 13.11 -23.63 8.34
N LEU A 165 12.47 -24.35 7.41
CA LEU A 165 11.01 -24.52 7.39
C LEU A 165 10.50 -25.26 8.65
N GLN A 166 11.24 -26.26 9.14
CA GLN A 166 10.91 -26.96 10.40
C GLN A 166 11.01 -26.07 11.64
N LYS A 167 11.75 -24.97 11.58
CA LYS A 167 11.91 -23.99 12.68
C LYS A 167 10.88 -22.87 12.61
N GLU A 168 10.14 -22.74 11.51
CA GLU A 168 9.13 -21.69 11.35
C GLU A 168 7.97 -21.88 12.33
N LYS A 169 7.55 -20.76 12.92
CA LYS A 169 6.38 -20.68 13.79
C LYS A 169 5.23 -20.06 13.00
N PRO A 170 3.98 -20.31 13.41
CA PRO A 170 2.86 -19.64 12.79
C PRO A 170 3.00 -18.11 12.93
N VAL A 171 2.53 -17.38 11.93
CA VAL A 171 2.35 -15.93 12.02
C VAL A 171 0.91 -15.68 12.47
N ASP A 172 0.71 -14.83 13.49
CA ASP A 172 -0.65 -14.48 13.90
C ASP A 172 -1.32 -13.59 12.85
N GLU A 173 -2.48 -14.03 12.36
CA GLU A 173 -3.25 -13.35 11.31
C GLU A 173 -4.40 -12.49 11.88
N SER A 174 -4.54 -12.40 13.20
CA SER A 174 -5.74 -11.82 13.82
C SER A 174 -5.95 -10.36 13.41
N PHE A 175 -4.87 -9.58 13.34
CA PHE A 175 -4.93 -8.18 12.93
C PHE A 175 -5.33 -8.01 11.46
N ILE A 176 -4.69 -8.73 10.53
CA ILE A 176 -5.00 -8.63 9.09
C ILE A 176 -6.41 -9.17 8.78
N ILE A 177 -6.85 -10.22 9.49
CA ILE A 177 -8.20 -10.76 9.42
C ILE A 177 -9.22 -9.69 9.81
N GLU A 178 -8.96 -8.94 10.89
CA GLU A 178 -9.84 -7.86 11.33
C GLU A 178 -9.85 -6.70 10.32
N LEU A 179 -8.66 -6.30 9.84
CA LEU A 179 -8.48 -5.16 8.93
C LEU A 179 -9.25 -5.32 7.62
N LEU A 180 -9.16 -6.52 7.04
CA LEU A 180 -9.78 -6.84 5.74
C LEU A 180 -11.12 -7.57 5.88
N GLY A 181 -11.44 -8.10 7.08
CA GLY A 181 -12.62 -8.91 7.33
C GLY A 181 -12.54 -10.29 6.68
N VAL A 182 -11.38 -10.95 6.68
CA VAL A 182 -11.07 -12.13 5.83
C VAL A 182 -10.78 -13.40 6.66
N LYS A 183 -11.64 -13.70 7.64
CA LYS A 183 -11.39 -14.73 8.66
C LYS A 183 -11.05 -16.11 8.09
N ASN A 184 -11.85 -16.59 7.15
CA ASN A 184 -11.71 -17.91 6.52
C ASN A 184 -12.14 -17.83 5.05
N ARG A 185 -11.97 -18.92 4.30
CA ARG A 185 -12.23 -18.97 2.87
C ARG A 185 -13.61 -18.43 2.50
N ILE A 186 -14.66 -18.91 3.17
CA ILE A 186 -16.06 -18.55 2.89
C ILE A 186 -16.25 -17.04 3.03
N ILE A 187 -15.86 -16.48 4.18
CA ILE A 187 -16.02 -15.05 4.47
C ILE A 187 -15.14 -14.18 3.57
N THR A 188 -14.00 -14.70 3.12
CA THR A 188 -13.14 -14.01 2.15
C THR A 188 -13.75 -13.99 0.77
N GLU A 189 -14.24 -15.14 0.26
CA GLU A 189 -14.83 -15.26 -1.08
C GLU A 189 -16.06 -14.35 -1.26
N GLU A 190 -16.83 -14.08 -0.20
CA GLU A 190 -17.91 -13.07 -0.19
C GLU A 190 -17.43 -11.64 -0.49
N LYS A 191 -16.14 -11.35 -0.28
CA LYS A 191 -15.53 -10.05 -0.54
C LYS A 191 -14.73 -10.02 -1.84
N ILE A 192 -14.60 -11.15 -2.52
CA ILE A 192 -13.88 -11.24 -3.78
C ILE A 192 -14.80 -10.82 -4.93
N VAL A 193 -14.31 -9.91 -5.77
CA VAL A 193 -15.01 -9.36 -6.93
C VAL A 193 -14.13 -9.49 -8.18
N LYS A 194 -14.78 -9.54 -9.34
CA LYS A 194 -14.09 -9.51 -10.64
C LYS A 194 -13.57 -8.11 -10.93
N SER A 195 -12.40 -8.03 -11.52
CA SER A 195 -11.78 -6.81 -12.03
C SER A 195 -11.02 -7.09 -13.33
N GLN A 196 -10.38 -6.07 -13.87
CA GLN A 196 -9.50 -6.15 -15.03
C GLN A 196 -8.26 -5.28 -14.82
N LEU A 197 -7.12 -5.76 -15.30
CA LEU A 197 -5.84 -5.06 -15.25
C LEU A 197 -5.05 -5.41 -16.51
N LEU A 198 -4.55 -4.40 -17.24
CA LEU A 198 -3.71 -4.61 -18.44
C LEU A 198 -4.38 -5.51 -19.48
N GLY A 199 -5.71 -5.41 -19.62
CA GLY A 199 -6.50 -6.24 -20.53
C GLY A 199 -6.89 -7.63 -20.00
N HIS A 200 -6.40 -8.05 -18.84
CA HIS A 200 -6.60 -9.39 -18.29
C HIS A 200 -7.57 -9.39 -17.10
N ARG A 201 -8.40 -10.42 -17.01
CA ARG A 201 -9.36 -10.58 -15.90
C ARG A 201 -8.67 -11.18 -14.69
N LEU A 202 -9.03 -10.68 -13.52
CA LEU A 202 -8.58 -11.18 -12.23
C LEU A 202 -9.69 -11.06 -11.19
N ASN A 203 -9.59 -11.86 -10.14
CA ASN A 203 -10.43 -11.77 -8.96
C ASN A 203 -9.63 -11.09 -7.85
N ILE A 204 -10.21 -10.13 -7.14
CA ILE A 204 -9.53 -9.35 -6.10
C ILE A 204 -10.49 -9.03 -4.96
N HIS A 205 -9.96 -8.65 -3.81
CA HIS A 205 -10.75 -8.15 -2.70
C HIS A 205 -11.43 -6.83 -3.09
N LYS A 206 -12.72 -6.67 -2.80
CA LYS A 206 -13.50 -5.47 -3.16
C LYS A 206 -12.89 -4.16 -2.67
N TYR A 207 -12.15 -4.22 -1.56
CA TYR A 207 -11.46 -3.07 -0.97
C TYR A 207 -10.40 -2.44 -1.90
N ILE A 208 -9.78 -3.23 -2.77
CA ILE A 208 -8.74 -2.72 -3.69
C ILE A 208 -9.26 -2.50 -5.11
N LYS A 209 -10.56 -2.69 -5.37
CA LYS A 209 -11.11 -2.65 -6.73
C LYS A 209 -10.84 -1.33 -7.46
N ASP A 210 -11.17 -0.21 -6.81
CA ASP A 210 -11.02 1.12 -7.42
C ASP A 210 -9.55 1.50 -7.63
N LYS A 211 -8.67 0.98 -6.76
CA LYS A 211 -7.21 1.11 -6.90
C LYS A 211 -6.72 0.42 -8.16
N ILE A 212 -7.17 -0.82 -8.41
CA ILE A 212 -6.83 -1.56 -9.64
C ILE A 212 -7.34 -0.85 -10.90
N SER A 213 -8.57 -0.34 -10.86
CA SER A 213 -9.09 0.46 -11.98
C SER A 213 -8.25 1.72 -12.22
N THR A 214 -7.81 2.39 -11.17
CA THR A 214 -6.94 3.58 -11.26
C THR A 214 -5.57 3.24 -11.85
N ILE A 215 -4.95 2.14 -11.39
CA ILE A 215 -3.68 1.62 -11.95
C ILE A 215 -3.82 1.31 -13.44
N SER A 216 -4.88 0.60 -13.85
CA SER A 216 -5.08 0.24 -15.26
C SER A 216 -5.21 1.49 -16.13
N ASN A 217 -6.03 2.46 -15.71
CA ASN A 217 -6.24 3.71 -16.45
C ASN A 217 -4.96 4.55 -16.55
N GLU A 218 -4.16 4.62 -15.49
CA GLU A 218 -2.88 5.33 -15.49
C GLU A 218 -1.89 4.68 -16.47
N ILE A 219 -1.73 3.35 -16.40
CA ILE A 219 -0.81 2.62 -17.29
C ILE A 219 -1.25 2.71 -18.75
N GLU A 220 -2.54 2.61 -19.05
CA GLU A 220 -3.08 2.77 -20.41
C GLU A 220 -2.84 4.18 -20.95
N SER A 221 -3.02 5.20 -20.11
CA SER A 221 -2.74 6.60 -20.46
C SER A 221 -1.25 6.85 -20.74
N LEU A 222 -0.36 6.20 -19.99
CA LEU A 222 1.08 6.25 -20.20
C LEU A 222 1.48 5.51 -21.49
N ALA A 223 0.91 4.33 -21.75
CA ALA A 223 1.16 3.56 -22.96
C ALA A 223 0.79 4.30 -24.26
N ALA A 224 -0.18 5.22 -24.20
CA ALA A 224 -0.52 6.07 -25.36
C ALA A 224 0.62 7.03 -25.76
N LYS A 225 1.57 7.29 -24.85
CA LYS A 225 2.67 8.26 -25.03
C LYS A 225 4.05 7.62 -24.99
N ASP A 226 4.16 6.42 -24.41
CA ASP A 226 5.41 5.71 -24.20
C ASP A 226 5.39 4.34 -24.87
N LYS A 227 6.29 4.15 -25.84
CA LYS A 227 6.42 2.91 -26.60
C LYS A 227 6.86 1.74 -25.73
N GLU A 228 7.73 1.95 -24.74
CA GLU A 228 8.20 0.90 -23.84
C GLU A 228 7.04 0.31 -23.05
N ILE A 229 6.18 1.17 -22.50
CA ILE A 229 4.99 0.75 -21.76
C ILE A 229 3.98 0.06 -22.68
N ALA A 230 3.74 0.60 -23.88
CA ALA A 230 2.87 -0.02 -24.86
C ALA A 230 3.34 -1.42 -25.28
N ASP A 231 4.65 -1.60 -25.46
CA ASP A 231 5.23 -2.90 -25.78
C ASP A 231 5.18 -3.85 -24.58
N PHE A 232 5.44 -3.37 -23.36
CA PHE A 232 5.28 -4.13 -22.13
C PHE A 232 3.87 -4.71 -22.01
N ILE A 233 2.80 -3.91 -22.19
CA ILE A 233 1.42 -4.38 -22.12
C ILE A 233 1.19 -5.55 -23.10
N LYS A 234 1.71 -5.46 -24.33
CA LYS A 234 1.60 -6.54 -25.33
C LYS A 234 2.33 -7.83 -24.91
N THR A 235 3.29 -7.74 -23.99
CA THR A 235 3.99 -8.90 -23.43
C THR A 235 3.22 -9.59 -22.30
N VAL A 236 2.33 -8.87 -21.61
CA VAL A 236 1.52 -9.44 -20.52
C VAL A 236 0.56 -10.48 -21.09
N TYR A 237 0.68 -11.72 -20.62
CA TYR A 237 -0.24 -12.80 -21.01
C TYR A 237 -1.24 -13.15 -19.91
N GLU A 238 -0.95 -12.80 -18.66
CA GLU A 238 -1.83 -13.06 -17.52
C GLU A 238 -1.58 -12.05 -16.41
N THR A 239 -2.67 -11.67 -15.73
CA THR A 239 -2.61 -11.03 -14.41
C THR A 239 -3.35 -11.93 -13.43
N SER A 240 -2.66 -12.45 -12.43
CA SER A 240 -3.24 -13.32 -11.41
C SER A 240 -3.61 -12.52 -10.18
N GLY A 241 -4.69 -12.91 -9.51
CA GLY A 241 -5.18 -12.25 -8.29
C GLY A 241 -5.48 -13.28 -7.19
N TYR A 242 -6.71 -13.28 -6.68
CA TYR A 242 -7.17 -14.15 -5.61
C TYR A 242 -6.95 -15.63 -5.91
N ASN A 243 -6.27 -16.31 -4.99
CA ASN A 243 -6.09 -17.75 -4.97
C ASN A 243 -5.97 -18.21 -3.51
N TRP A 244 -6.94 -18.99 -3.01
CA TRP A 244 -6.93 -19.48 -1.63
C TRP A 244 -5.89 -20.59 -1.43
N ARG A 245 -4.77 -20.23 -0.81
CA ARG A 245 -3.64 -21.12 -0.51
C ARG A 245 -2.83 -20.67 0.70
N THR A 246 -2.04 -21.60 1.23
CA THR A 246 -0.88 -21.27 2.06
C THR A 246 0.34 -20.99 1.16
N ILE A 247 1.38 -20.38 1.72
CA ILE A 247 2.68 -20.26 1.06
C ILE A 247 3.34 -21.63 1.11
N ASP A 248 3.84 -22.09 -0.03
CA ASP A 248 4.44 -23.42 -0.13
C ASP A 248 5.64 -23.55 0.81
N GLY A 249 5.78 -24.71 1.43
CA GLY A 249 6.82 -25.00 2.41
C GLY A 249 6.68 -24.34 3.79
N THR A 250 5.81 -23.34 3.98
CA THR A 250 5.68 -22.63 5.27
C THR A 250 4.81 -23.36 6.29
N ASN A 251 4.92 -22.97 7.57
CA ASN A 251 4.06 -23.46 8.66
C ASN A 251 2.64 -22.86 8.59
N GLU A 252 1.89 -23.26 7.55
CA GLU A 252 0.50 -22.86 7.25
C GLU A 252 0.28 -21.34 7.07
N ARG A 253 1.32 -20.59 6.72
CA ARG A 253 1.21 -19.14 6.51
C ARG A 253 0.33 -18.85 5.30
N ARG A 254 -0.75 -18.09 5.49
CA ARG A 254 -1.65 -17.73 4.38
C ARG A 254 -1.00 -16.72 3.45
N SER A 255 -1.09 -16.96 2.15
CA SER A 255 -0.58 -16.05 1.11
C SER A 255 -1.40 -14.75 1.02
N CYS A 256 -0.77 -13.64 0.62
CA CYS A 256 -1.47 -12.40 0.29
C CYS A 256 -2.48 -12.55 -0.87
N HIS A 257 -2.28 -13.54 -1.76
CA HIS A 257 -3.29 -13.91 -2.76
C HIS A 257 -4.58 -14.43 -2.12
N SER A 258 -4.50 -15.11 -0.99
CA SER A 258 -5.65 -15.64 -0.27
C SER A 258 -6.45 -14.55 0.45
N TYR A 259 -5.88 -13.37 0.65
CA TYR A 259 -6.62 -12.18 1.10
C TYR A 259 -7.24 -11.41 -0.08
N GLY A 260 -6.87 -11.74 -1.32
CA GLY A 260 -7.31 -11.04 -2.53
C GLY A 260 -6.66 -9.68 -2.71
N ILE A 261 -5.52 -9.41 -2.06
CA ILE A 261 -4.84 -8.11 -2.08
C ILE A 261 -3.50 -8.14 -2.84
N ALA A 262 -3.13 -9.30 -3.38
CA ALA A 262 -1.94 -9.48 -4.19
C ALA A 262 -2.27 -9.69 -5.67
N ILE A 263 -1.35 -9.28 -6.53
CA ILE A 263 -1.44 -9.38 -7.98
C ILE A 263 -0.09 -9.81 -8.53
N ASP A 264 -0.10 -10.83 -9.40
CA ASP A 264 1.07 -11.18 -10.21
C ASP A 264 0.87 -10.72 -11.65
N VAL A 265 1.88 -10.06 -12.23
CA VAL A 265 1.90 -9.67 -13.65
C VAL A 265 2.87 -10.58 -14.41
N LEU A 266 2.33 -11.45 -15.25
CA LEU A 266 3.08 -12.48 -15.95
C LEU A 266 3.25 -12.11 -17.43
N ILE A 267 4.49 -12.18 -17.92
CA ILE A 267 4.84 -11.85 -19.31
C ILE A 267 5.33 -13.05 -20.11
N LYS A 268 5.01 -13.05 -21.41
CA LYS A 268 5.38 -14.14 -22.32
C LYS A 268 6.85 -14.07 -22.67
N ASN A 269 7.46 -15.23 -22.89
CA ASN A 269 8.85 -15.37 -23.34
C ASN A 269 9.88 -14.64 -22.44
N ASN A 270 9.60 -14.51 -21.15
CA ASN A 270 10.55 -13.95 -20.21
C ASN A 270 11.79 -14.86 -20.11
N LYS A 271 12.97 -14.29 -20.32
CA LYS A 271 14.26 -15.00 -20.22
C LYS A 271 15.07 -14.59 -18.98
N LYS A 272 14.53 -13.68 -18.17
CA LYS A 272 15.17 -13.18 -16.96
C LYS A 272 14.60 -13.87 -15.73
N THR A 273 15.41 -13.95 -14.67
CA THR A 273 14.99 -14.52 -13.39
C THR A 273 13.87 -13.67 -12.78
N THR A 274 12.83 -14.30 -12.25
CA THR A 274 11.69 -13.61 -11.61
C THR A 274 11.51 -13.93 -10.14
N TYR A 275 11.77 -15.18 -9.76
CA TYR A 275 11.41 -15.68 -8.44
C TYR A 275 12.58 -16.43 -7.82
N TRP A 276 12.93 -16.04 -6.58
CA TRP A 276 14.10 -16.54 -5.87
C TRP A 276 14.04 -18.05 -5.61
N GLU A 277 12.85 -18.59 -5.37
CA GLU A 277 12.69 -20.02 -5.07
C GLU A 277 12.92 -20.88 -6.32
N TRP A 278 12.60 -20.38 -7.51
CA TRP A 278 12.93 -21.07 -8.75
C TRP A 278 14.42 -20.98 -9.07
N GLU A 279 15.06 -19.85 -8.77
CA GLU A 279 16.50 -19.68 -8.95
C GLU A 279 17.30 -20.57 -7.99
N ARG A 280 16.91 -20.66 -6.71
CA ARG A 280 17.68 -21.39 -5.69
C ARG A 280 17.83 -22.88 -5.96
N VAL A 281 16.91 -23.47 -6.74
CA VAL A 281 16.93 -24.91 -7.08
C VAL A 281 18.22 -25.31 -7.79
N TRP A 282 18.80 -24.41 -8.59
CA TRP A 282 20.00 -24.70 -9.39
C TRP A 282 21.14 -23.70 -9.15
N ASN A 283 20.87 -22.56 -8.50
CA ASN A 283 21.87 -21.57 -8.14
C ASN A 283 21.94 -21.41 -6.60
N PRO A 284 22.94 -21.99 -5.92
CA PRO A 284 23.10 -21.86 -4.47
C PRO A 284 23.40 -20.42 -4.00
N ASP A 285 23.79 -19.54 -4.92
CA ASP A 285 24.05 -18.12 -4.69
C ASP A 285 22.94 -17.23 -5.29
N TRP A 286 21.69 -17.72 -5.30
CA TRP A 286 20.51 -17.01 -5.82
C TRP A 286 20.33 -15.60 -5.25
N MET A 287 20.75 -15.36 -4.00
CA MET A 287 20.64 -14.04 -3.34
C MET A 287 21.61 -13.02 -3.93
N LEU A 288 22.68 -13.49 -4.59
CA LEU A 288 23.70 -12.66 -5.23
C LEU A 288 23.44 -12.42 -6.71
N VAL A 289 22.32 -12.92 -7.26
CA VAL A 289 21.86 -12.56 -8.61
C VAL A 289 21.81 -11.02 -8.69
N PRO A 290 22.48 -10.35 -9.65
CA PRO A 290 22.44 -8.89 -9.71
C PRO A 290 21.10 -8.39 -10.27
N GLN A 291 20.66 -7.20 -9.86
CA GLN A 291 19.35 -6.64 -10.26
C GLN A 291 19.12 -6.65 -11.78
N LYS A 292 20.15 -6.38 -12.59
CA LYS A 292 20.05 -6.40 -14.06
C LYS A 292 19.64 -7.74 -14.68
N ARG A 293 19.91 -8.86 -13.99
CA ARG A 293 19.48 -10.21 -14.41
C ARG A 293 18.04 -10.52 -14.03
N LEU A 294 17.46 -9.76 -13.10
CA LEU A 294 16.06 -9.90 -12.79
C LEU A 294 15.20 -9.28 -13.88
N TRP A 295 14.05 -9.91 -14.12
CA TRP A 295 12.97 -9.25 -14.82
C TRP A 295 12.43 -8.11 -13.95
N THR A 296 12.11 -6.98 -14.55
CA THR A 296 11.59 -5.81 -13.85
C THR A 296 10.54 -5.17 -14.75
N PRO A 297 9.30 -4.97 -14.28
CA PRO A 297 8.33 -4.15 -15.00
C PRO A 297 8.89 -2.74 -15.24
N PRO A 298 8.43 -2.01 -16.28
CA PRO A 298 8.80 -0.61 -16.48
C PRO A 298 8.59 0.18 -15.19
N GLU A 299 9.50 1.11 -14.87
CA GLU A 299 9.44 1.85 -13.61
C GLU A 299 8.11 2.59 -13.45
N ALA A 300 7.58 3.17 -14.53
CA ALA A 300 6.29 3.85 -14.51
C ALA A 300 5.11 2.92 -14.14
N VAL A 301 5.20 1.63 -14.49
CA VAL A 301 4.21 0.62 -14.06
C VAL A 301 4.34 0.41 -12.55
N ILE A 302 5.55 0.17 -12.04
CA ILE A 302 5.79 0.01 -10.59
C ILE A 302 5.29 1.24 -9.82
N LYS A 303 5.59 2.45 -10.29
CA LYS A 303 5.12 3.70 -9.67
C LYS A 303 3.60 3.84 -9.68
N SER A 304 2.91 3.37 -10.72
CA SER A 304 1.44 3.38 -10.76
C SER A 304 0.85 2.51 -9.64
N PHE A 305 1.46 1.35 -9.38
CA PHE A 305 1.12 0.48 -8.24
C PHE A 305 1.43 1.13 -6.89
N GLU A 306 2.65 1.66 -6.72
CA GLU A 306 3.09 2.30 -5.46
C GLU A 306 2.21 3.49 -5.07
N LYS A 307 1.82 4.34 -6.03
CA LYS A 307 0.88 5.46 -5.81
C LYS A 307 -0.46 5.01 -5.25
N GLN A 308 -0.86 3.77 -5.53
CA GLN A 308 -2.11 3.19 -5.08
C GLN A 308 -1.95 2.27 -3.86
N GLY A 309 -0.79 2.27 -3.20
CA GLY A 309 -0.54 1.54 -1.96
C GLY A 309 0.00 0.13 -2.12
N PHE A 310 0.43 -0.26 -3.32
CA PHE A 310 1.05 -1.56 -3.56
C PHE A 310 2.56 -1.49 -3.41
N VAL A 311 3.14 -2.46 -2.70
CA VAL A 311 4.59 -2.69 -2.67
C VAL A 311 4.97 -3.70 -3.75
N TRP A 312 6.17 -3.56 -4.33
CA TRP A 312 6.65 -4.45 -5.38
C TRP A 312 7.63 -5.49 -4.84
N GLY A 313 7.36 -6.77 -5.12
CA GLY A 313 8.17 -7.90 -4.64
C GLY A 313 9.60 -7.95 -5.19
N GLY A 314 9.89 -7.19 -6.24
CA GLY A 314 11.24 -7.10 -6.80
C GLY A 314 12.24 -6.28 -5.96
N THR A 315 11.79 -5.59 -4.91
CA THR A 315 12.68 -4.91 -3.95
C THR A 315 13.17 -5.84 -2.83
N TRP A 316 12.54 -7.01 -2.65
CA TRP A 316 12.86 -7.93 -1.56
C TRP A 316 14.17 -8.67 -1.80
N ASP A 317 14.84 -9.08 -0.72
CA ASP A 317 16.00 -9.96 -0.82
C ASP A 317 15.59 -11.30 -1.46
N GLU A 318 14.45 -11.85 -1.03
CA GLU A 318 13.72 -12.97 -1.63
C GLU A 318 12.84 -12.49 -2.79
N TYR A 319 13.48 -11.93 -3.81
CA TYR A 319 12.78 -11.26 -4.92
C TYR A 319 11.66 -12.11 -5.53
N ASP A 320 10.53 -11.45 -5.76
CA ASP A 320 9.41 -11.96 -6.54
C ASP A 320 8.93 -10.85 -7.49
N THR A 321 9.55 -10.78 -8.66
CA THR A 321 9.46 -9.56 -9.49
C THR A 321 8.16 -9.42 -10.25
N MET A 322 7.36 -10.49 -10.34
CA MET A 322 5.99 -10.45 -10.87
C MET A 322 4.98 -9.93 -9.84
N HIS A 323 5.33 -9.97 -8.56
CA HIS A 323 4.40 -9.81 -7.47
C HIS A 323 4.25 -8.36 -7.00
N PHE A 324 3.00 -7.98 -6.77
CA PHE A 324 2.60 -6.75 -6.11
C PHE A 324 1.61 -7.10 -5.00
N GLU A 325 1.78 -6.55 -3.80
CA GLU A 325 0.82 -6.71 -2.71
C GLU A 325 0.40 -5.36 -2.13
N TYR A 326 -0.91 -5.19 -1.90
CA TYR A 326 -1.44 -3.97 -1.31
C TYR A 326 -1.12 -3.94 0.19
N ARG A 327 -0.13 -3.12 0.54
CA ARG A 327 0.43 -2.94 1.89
C ARG A 327 0.77 -1.45 2.09
N PRO A 328 -0.22 -0.55 1.99
CA PRO A 328 0.00 0.90 2.06
C PRO A 328 0.70 1.34 3.35
N GLU A 329 0.51 0.61 4.46
CA GLU A 329 1.15 0.90 5.73
C GLU A 329 2.68 0.76 5.70
N LEU A 330 3.21 -0.06 4.80
CA LEU A 330 4.66 -0.21 4.63
C LEU A 330 5.26 0.99 3.90
N ILE A 331 4.50 1.57 2.97
CA ILE A 331 4.87 2.81 2.26
C ILE A 331 4.81 3.99 3.23
N GLU A 332 3.75 4.10 4.04
CA GLU A 332 3.66 5.14 5.08
C GLU A 332 4.78 5.00 6.12
N LEU A 333 5.09 3.76 6.55
CA LEU A 333 6.22 3.51 7.44
C LEU A 333 7.55 3.91 6.80
N GLY A 334 7.71 3.66 5.50
CA GLY A 334 8.87 4.08 4.73
C GLY A 334 9.09 5.60 4.74
N LYS A 335 8.02 6.39 4.72
CA LYS A 335 8.07 7.87 4.83
C LYS A 335 8.48 8.27 6.25
N LEU A 336 7.79 7.74 7.27
CA LEU A 336 8.04 8.03 8.68
C LEU A 336 9.44 7.64 9.18
N MET A 337 10.15 6.78 8.45
CA MET A 337 11.51 6.34 8.78
C MET A 337 12.60 7.08 8.00
N GLN A 338 12.22 7.92 7.02
CA GLN A 338 13.12 8.81 6.29
C GLN A 338 13.15 10.23 6.89
N ASP A 339 12.08 10.60 7.59
CA ASP A 339 11.98 11.76 8.48
C ASP A 339 12.65 11.47 9.85
#